data_AF-A0A3D1P873-F1
#
_entry.id   AF-A0A3D1P873-F1
#
_cell.length_a   1.000
_cell.length_b   1.000
_cell.length_c   1.000
_cell.angle_alpha   90.00
_cell.angle_beta   90.00
_cell.angle_gamma   90.00
#
_symmetry.space_group_name_H-M   'P 1'
#
loop_
_entity.id
_entity.type
_entity.pdbx_description
1 polymer ?
#
loop_
_entity_poly.entity_id
_entity_poly.type
_entity_poly.pdbx_seq_one_letter_code
_entity_poly.pdbx_strand_id
1 'polypeptide(L)'
;MILTQLEKFRQGIYDCLGKAKDAVFELMDAVLTSPSIPSFVSLSQSPVFRRQWSSIYAALHDSRPPKRKLMKLLGKEVETDEQPFLAGD
;
A
#
# COMPACT_ATOMS: atom_id res chain seq x y z
N MET A 1 -2.25 19.96 10.98
CA MET A 1 -0.89 19.40 11.15
C MET A 1 -0.85 17.90 10.88
N ILE A 2 -1.72 17.08 11.49
CA ILE A 2 -1.74 15.61 11.29
C ILE A 2 -2.17 15.20 9.87
N LEU A 3 -3.25 15.80 9.33
CA LEU A 3 -3.72 15.52 7.97
C LEU A 3 -2.64 15.78 6.91
N THR A 4 -1.95 16.91 7.01
CA THR A 4 -0.84 17.27 6.12
C THR A 4 0.37 16.34 6.23
N GLN A 5 0.62 15.72 7.40
CA GLN A 5 1.66 14.71 7.55
C GLN A 5 1.25 13.41 6.87
N LEU A 6 0.00 12.98 7.09
CA LEU A 6 -0.56 11.79 6.45
C LEU A 6 -0.60 11.90 4.92
N GLU A 7 -0.98 13.06 4.40
CA GLU A 7 -0.94 13.36 2.96
C GLU A 7 0.47 13.22 2.39
N LYS A 8 1.48 13.81 3.04
CA LYS A 8 2.88 13.71 2.62
C LYS A 8 3.40 12.27 2.67
N PHE A 9 3.06 11.54 3.72
CA PHE A 9 3.41 10.13 3.85
C PHE A 9 2.80 9.29 2.72
N ARG A 10 1.51 9.43 2.48
CA ARG A 10 0.80 8.72 1.40
C ARG A 10 1.34 9.08 0.02
N GLN A 11 1.65 10.36 -0.22
CA GLN A 11 2.28 10.81 -1.47
C GLN A 11 3.66 10.16 -1.65
N GLY A 12 4.47 10.11 -0.59
CA GLY A 12 5.79 9.48 -0.61
C GLY A 12 5.74 8.00 -0.94
N ILE A 13 4.74 7.26 -0.43
CA ILE A 13 4.50 5.87 -0.82
C ILE A 13 4.10 5.79 -2.29
N TYR A 14 3.11 6.57 -2.71
CA TYR A 14 2.57 6.56 -4.06
C TYR A 14 3.63 6.80 -5.13
N ASP A 15 4.56 7.73 -4.89
CA ASP A 15 5.70 8.02 -5.78
C ASP A 15 6.71 6.86 -5.88
N CYS A 16 6.64 5.89 -4.99
CA CYS A 16 7.49 4.69 -5.00
C CYS A 16 6.84 3.47 -5.67
N LEU A 17 5.53 3.48 -5.94
CA LEU A 17 4.82 2.27 -6.39
C LEU A 17 5.15 1.82 -7.81
N GLY A 18 5.73 2.70 -8.64
CA GLY A 18 6.18 2.36 -10.00
C GLY A 18 5.01 2.23 -10.99
N LYS A 19 5.04 1.19 -11.83
CA LYS A 19 3.96 0.92 -12.80
C LYS A 19 2.68 0.52 -12.08
N ALA A 20 1.54 0.83 -12.69
CA ALA A 20 0.21 0.57 -12.13
C ALA A 20 -0.01 1.15 -10.72
N LYS A 21 0.74 2.20 -10.35
CA LYS A 21 0.73 2.81 -9.01
C LYS A 21 -0.66 3.14 -8.48
N ASP A 22 -1.58 3.60 -9.32
CA ASP A 22 -2.94 3.92 -8.92
C ASP A 22 -3.69 2.68 -8.43
N ALA A 23 -3.61 1.58 -9.18
CA ALA A 23 -4.27 0.33 -8.84
C ALA A 23 -3.66 -0.31 -7.60
N VAL A 24 -2.33 -0.22 -7.42
CA VAL A 24 -1.66 -0.70 -6.20
C VAL A 24 -2.01 0.16 -4.99
N PHE A 25 -2.15 1.48 -5.18
CA PHE A 25 -2.52 2.40 -4.11
C PHE A 25 -3.96 2.15 -3.64
N GLU A 26 -4.89 2.02 -4.59
CA GLU A 26 -6.27 1.61 -4.30
C GLU A 26 -6.33 0.23 -3.63
N LEU A 27 -5.49 -0.72 -4.07
CA LEU A 27 -5.41 -2.06 -3.47
C LEU A 27 -4.88 -2.02 -2.04
N MET A 28 -3.84 -1.21 -1.77
CA MET A 28 -3.31 -1.00 -0.43
C MET A 28 -4.40 -0.43 0.49
N ASP A 29 -5.16 0.55 0.03
CA ASP A 29 -6.28 1.12 0.78
C ASP A 29 -7.37 0.08 1.02
N ALA A 30 -7.69 -0.75 0.02
CA ALA A 30 -8.64 -1.84 0.18
C ALA A 30 -8.18 -2.83 1.25
N VAL A 31 -6.90 -3.19 1.29
CA VAL A 31 -6.32 -4.08 2.30
C VAL A 31 -6.39 -3.46 3.70
N LEU A 32 -5.99 -2.18 3.85
CA LEU A 32 -5.96 -1.50 5.14
C LEU A 32 -7.35 -1.22 5.72
N THR A 33 -8.36 -1.11 4.87
CA THR A 33 -9.76 -0.83 5.28
C THR A 33 -10.63 -2.08 5.35
N SER A 34 -10.13 -3.23 4.91
CA SER A 34 -10.86 -4.50 4.94
C SER A 34 -10.67 -5.20 6.29
N PRO A 35 -11.75 -5.52 7.02
CA PRO A 35 -11.63 -6.22 8.30
C PRO A 35 -11.19 -7.69 8.15
N SER A 36 -11.42 -8.28 6.97
CA SER A 36 -10.98 -9.63 6.62
C SER A 36 -10.79 -9.74 5.11
N ILE A 37 -9.85 -10.57 4.68
CA ILE A 37 -9.48 -10.75 3.28
C ILE A 37 -9.65 -12.23 2.92
N PRO A 38 -10.89 -12.68 2.62
CA PRO A 38 -11.14 -14.08 2.26
C PRO A 38 -10.56 -14.46 0.89
N SER A 39 -10.32 -13.49 0.00
CA SER A 39 -9.67 -13.71 -1.30
C SER A 39 -9.13 -12.42 -1.92
N PHE A 40 -8.30 -12.51 -2.96
CA PHE A 40 -7.92 -11.33 -3.75
C PHE A 40 -9.13 -10.70 -4.46
N VAL A 41 -10.09 -11.52 -4.90
CA VAL A 41 -11.30 -11.03 -5.56
C VAL A 41 -12.15 -10.21 -4.60
N SER A 42 -12.22 -10.55 -3.30
CA SER A 42 -12.98 -9.73 -2.35
C SER A 42 -12.42 -8.32 -2.19
N LEU A 43 -11.11 -8.11 -2.40
CA LEU A 43 -10.52 -6.76 -2.38
C LEU A 43 -11.03 -5.90 -3.56
N SER A 44 -11.37 -6.51 -4.70
CA SER A 44 -11.95 -5.78 -5.84
C SER A 44 -13.37 -5.29 -5.58
N GLN A 45 -14.05 -5.84 -4.58
CA GLN A 45 -15.39 -5.44 -4.17
C GLN A 45 -15.36 -4.33 -3.11
N SER A 46 -14.17 -3.94 -2.64
CA SER A 46 -14.01 -2.86 -1.68
C SER A 46 -14.45 -1.52 -2.30
N PRO A 47 -15.21 -0.67 -1.59
CA PRO A 47 -15.66 0.62 -2.11
C PRO A 47 -14.51 1.58 -2.43
N VAL A 48 -13.32 1.35 -1.86
CA VAL A 48 -12.12 2.15 -2.13
C VAL A 48 -11.35 1.68 -3.36
N PHE A 49 -11.66 0.49 -3.90
CA PHE A 49 -11.08 -0.04 -5.12
C PHE A 49 -12.02 0.21 -6.30
N ARG A 50 -11.65 1.12 -7.21
CA ARG A 50 -12.57 1.64 -8.25
C ARG A 50 -12.41 0.93 -9.60
N ARG A 51 -11.59 -0.11 -9.65
CA ARG A 51 -11.15 -0.79 -10.87
C ARG A 51 -11.73 -2.20 -10.97
N GLN A 52 -11.59 -2.81 -12.14
CA GLN A 52 -12.03 -4.18 -12.35
C GLN A 52 -11.13 -5.17 -11.60
N TRP A 53 -11.69 -6.31 -11.20
CA TRP A 53 -10.97 -7.35 -10.45
C TRP A 53 -9.68 -7.84 -11.14
N SER A 54 -9.66 -7.89 -12.48
CA SER A 54 -8.48 -8.25 -13.27
C SER A 54 -7.31 -7.26 -13.07
N SER A 55 -7.61 -6.01 -12.72
CA SER A 55 -6.61 -4.97 -12.45
C SER A 55 -5.78 -5.27 -11.21
N ILE A 56 -6.29 -6.06 -10.25
CA ILE A 56 -5.53 -6.45 -9.06
C ILE A 56 -4.31 -7.28 -9.49
N TYR A 57 -4.54 -8.33 -10.27
CA TYR A 57 -3.48 -9.22 -10.72
C TYR A 57 -2.50 -8.50 -11.65
N ALA A 58 -2.99 -7.70 -12.59
CA ALA A 58 -2.15 -6.89 -13.46
C ALA A 58 -1.29 -5.90 -12.66
N ALA A 59 -1.87 -5.21 -11.67
CA ALA A 59 -1.15 -4.25 -10.85
C ALA A 59 -0.09 -4.90 -9.98
N LEU A 60 -0.38 -6.05 -9.36
CA LEU A 60 0.61 -6.81 -8.57
C LEU A 60 1.76 -7.34 -9.43
N HIS A 61 1.46 -7.78 -10.66
CA HIS A 61 2.47 -8.26 -11.60
C HIS A 61 3.38 -7.12 -12.12
N ASP A 62 2.76 -6.00 -12.49
CA ASP A 62 3.45 -4.89 -13.13
C ASP A 62 4.15 -3.98 -12.14
N SER A 63 3.60 -3.86 -10.93
CA SER A 63 4.24 -3.10 -9.87
C SER A 63 5.44 -3.85 -9.34
N ARG A 64 6.58 -3.15 -9.34
CA ARG A 64 7.83 -3.62 -8.76
C ARG A 64 8.39 -2.50 -7.90
N PRO A 65 7.69 -2.14 -6.81
CA PRO A 65 8.13 -1.04 -5.98
C PRO A 65 9.50 -1.39 -5.35
N PRO A 66 10.42 -0.44 -5.24
CA PRO A 66 11.72 -0.68 -4.63
C PRO A 66 11.57 -0.92 -3.13
N LYS A 67 11.60 -2.21 -2.71
CA LYS A 67 11.44 -2.67 -1.30
C LYS A 67 12.24 -1.82 -0.32
N ARG A 68 13.53 -1.59 -0.59
CA ARG A 68 14.41 -0.79 0.28
C ARG A 68 13.96 0.66 0.47
N LYS A 69 13.41 1.30 -0.57
CA LYS A 69 12.92 2.69 -0.48
C LYS A 69 11.63 2.75 0.34
N LEU A 70 10.72 1.80 0.11
CA LEU A 70 9.49 1.68 0.90
C LEU A 70 9.79 1.40 2.38
N MET A 71 10.66 0.43 2.68
CA MET A 71 11.03 0.11 4.08
C MET A 71 11.59 1.32 4.82
N LYS A 72 12.45 2.12 4.16
CA LYS A 72 12.96 3.37 4.72
C LYS A 72 11.88 4.42 4.97
N LEU A 73 10.85 4.50 4.11
CA LEU A 73 9.75 5.44 4.30
C LEU A 73 8.86 5.00 5.46
N LEU A 74 8.50 3.71 5.52
CA LEU A 74 7.69 3.15 6.61
C LEU A 74 8.41 3.29 7.97
N GLY A 75 9.71 2.96 8.03
CA GLY A 75 10.47 3.03 9.27
C GLY A 75 10.66 4.44 9.83
N LYS A 76 10.45 5.51 9.04
CA LYS A 76 10.51 6.89 9.55
C LYS A 76 9.30 7.27 10.40
N GLU A 77 8.15 6.63 10.18
CA GLU A 77 6.91 6.93 10.90
C GLU A 77 6.73 6.03 12.14
N VAL A 78 7.61 5.05 12.35
CA VAL A 78 7.60 4.17 13.52
C VAL A 78 8.51 4.79 14.57
N GLU A 79 7.92 5.51 15.53
CA GLU A 79 8.63 5.95 16.74
C GLU A 79 8.84 4.73 17.65
N THR A 80 10.06 4.21 17.72
CA THR A 80 10.38 3.11 18.65
C THR A 80 11.80 3.27 19.18
N ASP A 81 11.96 3.20 20.51
CA ASP A 81 13.27 3.13 21.19
C ASP A 81 14.00 1.79 20.93
N GLU A 82 13.25 0.78 20.48
CA GLU A 82 13.71 -0.54 20.08
C GLU A 82 13.72 -0.71 18.55
N GLN A 83 14.63 -1.54 18.04
CA GLN A 83 14.79 -1.76 16.60
C GLN A 83 13.53 -2.45 16.02
N PRO A 84 12.78 -1.81 15.11
CA PRO A 84 11.55 -2.38 14.59
C PRO A 84 11.83 -3.62 13.72
N PHE A 85 11.24 -4.75 14.09
CA PHE A 85 11.23 -5.97 13.29
C PHE A 85 9.97 -5.99 12.40
N LEU A 86 10.17 -5.93 11.07
CA LEU A 86 9.09 -6.10 10.11
C LEU A 86 8.89 -7.61 9.88
N ALA A 87 7.80 -8.15 10.41
CA ALA A 87 7.40 -9.52 10.13
C ALA A 87 6.79 -9.61 8.71
N GLY A 88 7.45 -10.36 7.84
CA GLY A 88 7.03 -10.62 6.47
C GLY A 88 8.22 -11.16 5.68
N ASP A 89 8.09 -12.37 5.15
CA ASP A 89 9.14 -13.03 4.37
C ASP A 89 9.61 -12.19 3.15
#